data_AF-A0A093ZRU0-F1
#
_entry.id   AF-A0A093ZRU0-F1
#
_cell.length_a   1.000
_cell.length_b   1.000
_cell.length_c   1.000
_cell.angle_alpha   90.00
_cell.angle_beta   90.00
_cell.angle_gamma   90.00
#
_symmetry.space_group_name_H-M   'P 1'
#
loop_
_entity.id
_entity.type
_entity.pdbx_description
1 polymer ?
#
loop_
_entity_poly.entity_id
_entity_poly.type
_entity_poly.pdbx_seq_one_letter_code
_entity_poly.pdbx_strand_id
1 'polypeptide(L)'
;MQSASTEARKEGDISSVFSSLNGEIQKPLPQRFAEQKQRLINGNKDAVRHAWNTLLPQLRREIEEIKGTGPAIVPELDFKDIDHPNTQQDFAKRLKKTGVAVIRDVVSEEEALSWKAEIREYIKQNPQTKAFPPDDPQVFELYWSRPQLRARAHPNLLATQAFLMSHWSSSSPTAPISP
;
A
#
# COMPACT_ATOMS: atom_id res chain seq x y z
N MET A 1 3.72 36.98 10.21
CA MET A 1 4.50 36.15 9.27
C MET A 1 5.56 35.42 10.06
N GLN A 2 5.31 34.18 10.48
CA GLN A 2 6.35 33.31 11.02
C GLN A 2 6.84 32.44 9.86
N SER A 3 8.08 32.67 9.44
CA SER A 3 8.77 31.84 8.46
C SER A 3 8.98 30.46 9.05
N ALA A 4 8.30 29.45 8.50
CA ALA A 4 8.68 28.07 8.73
C ALA A 4 10.08 27.88 8.13
N SER A 5 11.06 27.63 8.99
CA SER A 5 12.38 27.17 8.58
C SER A 5 12.21 25.81 7.93
N THR A 6 12.26 25.76 6.60
CA THR A 6 12.54 24.54 5.85
C THR A 6 13.98 24.14 6.14
N GLU A 7 14.21 23.50 7.28
CA GLU A 7 15.39 22.68 7.44
C GLU A 7 15.30 21.57 6.39
N ALA A 8 16.14 21.66 5.35
CA ALA A 8 16.35 20.58 4.43
C ALA A 8 16.77 19.36 5.26
N ARG A 9 15.90 18.33 5.31
CA ARG A 9 16.21 17.08 6.00
C ARG A 9 17.54 16.56 5.46
N LYS A 10 18.52 16.34 6.34
CA LYS A 10 19.76 15.65 5.99
C LYS A 10 19.39 14.35 5.30
N GLU A 11 20.06 14.07 4.19
CA GLU A 11 19.87 12.87 3.37
C GLU A 11 20.32 11.62 4.15
N GLY A 12 19.44 11.10 5.01
CA GLY A 12 19.61 9.84 5.72
C GLY A 12 19.01 8.67 4.95
N ASP A 13 19.20 7.45 5.44
CA ASP A 13 18.53 6.28 4.89
C ASP A 13 17.03 6.23 5.29
N ILE A 14 16.28 5.21 4.84
CA ILE A 14 14.86 5.04 5.18
C ILE A 14 14.56 5.10 6.69
N SER A 15 15.49 4.72 7.56
CA SER A 15 15.32 4.78 9.01
C SER A 15 15.19 6.22 9.53
N SER A 16 15.77 7.20 8.84
CA SER A 16 15.64 8.63 9.17
C SER A 16 14.23 9.18 8.97
N VAL A 17 13.40 8.51 8.16
CA VAL A 17 12.03 8.93 7.84
C VAL A 17 11.00 8.17 8.69
N PHE A 18 11.30 6.92 9.07
CA PHE A 18 10.40 6.07 9.83
C PHE A 18 10.88 5.90 11.27
N SER A 19 10.39 6.74 12.18
CA SER A 19 10.70 6.67 13.62
C SER A 19 10.39 5.31 14.27
N SER A 20 9.49 4.51 13.66
CA SER A 20 9.19 3.14 14.08
C SER A 20 10.36 2.17 13.90
N LEU A 21 11.34 2.50 13.06
CA LEU A 21 12.53 1.69 12.81
C LEU A 21 13.69 2.01 13.76
N ASN A 22 13.64 3.16 14.45
CA ASN A 22 14.74 3.67 15.27
C ASN A 22 14.62 3.39 16.77
N GLY A 23 13.60 2.62 17.18
CA GLY A 23 13.38 2.30 18.59
C GLY A 23 13.11 3.51 19.49
N GLU A 24 12.79 4.68 18.92
CA GLU A 24 12.50 5.88 19.70
C GLU A 24 11.22 5.71 20.52
N ILE A 25 11.30 6.10 21.79
CA ILE A 25 10.16 6.13 22.70
C ILE A 25 9.21 7.23 22.23
N GLN A 26 8.01 6.84 21.81
CA GLN A 26 6.94 7.72 21.36
C GLN A 26 6.63 8.78 22.44
N LYS A 27 7.00 10.04 22.19
CA LYS A 27 6.61 11.16 23.04
C LYS A 27 5.10 11.41 22.92
N PRO A 28 4.43 11.90 23.98
CA PRO A 28 3.04 12.33 23.88
C PRO A 28 2.83 13.33 22.75
N LEU A 29 1.80 13.11 21.95
CA LEU A 29 1.42 14.05 20.89
C LEU A 29 0.94 15.39 21.49
N PRO A 30 1.12 16.53 20.80
CA PRO A 30 0.66 17.83 21.26
C PRO A 30 -0.84 17.89 21.60
N GLN A 31 -1.21 18.81 22.50
CA GLN A 31 -2.58 18.96 23.03
C GLN A 31 -3.67 19.07 21.96
N ARG A 32 -3.38 19.66 20.80
CA ARG A 32 -4.30 19.76 19.66
C ARG A 32 -4.92 18.41 19.23
N PHE A 33 -4.23 17.29 19.46
CA PHE A 33 -4.77 15.96 19.14
C PHE A 33 -5.83 15.50 20.16
N ALA A 34 -5.72 15.92 21.42
CA ALA A 34 -6.76 15.70 22.42
C ALA A 34 -8.00 16.55 22.11
N GLU A 35 -7.81 17.82 21.77
CA GLU A 35 -8.87 18.73 21.32
C GLU A 35 -9.59 18.19 20.08
N GLN A 36 -8.83 17.65 19.12
CA GLN A 36 -9.40 17.02 17.92
C GLN A 36 -10.27 15.80 18.27
N LYS A 37 -9.83 14.93 19.19
CA LYS A 37 -10.63 13.80 19.68
C LYS A 37 -11.92 14.28 20.34
N GLN A 38 -11.85 15.32 21.17
CA GLN A 38 -13.02 15.93 21.79
C GLN A 38 -13.99 16.46 20.73
N ARG A 39 -13.48 17.20 19.72
CA ARG A 39 -14.29 17.73 18.62
C ARG A 39 -15.04 16.65 17.83
N LEU A 40 -14.38 15.53 17.55
CA LEU A 40 -14.99 14.41 16.79
C LEU A 40 -16.05 13.64 17.59
N ILE A 41 -15.91 13.59 18.92
CA ILE A 41 -16.75 12.77 19.80
C ILE A 41 -17.90 13.59 20.42
N ASN A 42 -17.73 14.90 20.58
CA ASN A 42 -18.71 15.75 21.25
C ASN A 42 -20.08 15.69 20.55
N GLY A 43 -21.16 15.56 21.32
CA GLY A 43 -22.52 15.36 20.80
C GLY A 43 -22.85 13.94 20.32
N ASN A 44 -21.86 13.05 20.12
CA ASN A 44 -22.06 11.71 19.52
C ASN A 44 -21.48 10.54 20.36
N LYS A 45 -21.16 10.78 21.64
CA LYS A 45 -20.47 9.82 22.52
C LYS A 45 -21.10 8.42 22.53
N ASP A 46 -22.41 8.34 22.74
CA ASP A 46 -23.11 7.07 22.88
C ASP A 46 -23.21 6.33 21.55
N ALA A 47 -23.43 7.05 20.44
CA ALA A 47 -23.43 6.48 19.09
C ALA A 47 -22.06 5.89 18.73
N VAL A 48 -20.97 6.60 19.02
CA VAL A 48 -19.60 6.11 18.79
C VAL A 48 -19.31 4.87 19.63
N ARG A 49 -19.69 4.89 20.92
CA ARG A 49 -19.52 3.72 21.81
C ARG A 49 -20.32 2.52 21.33
N HIS A 50 -21.56 2.73 20.91
CA HIS A 50 -22.41 1.66 20.36
C HIS A 50 -21.80 1.08 19.08
N ALA A 51 -21.41 1.94 18.12
CA ALA A 51 -20.77 1.51 16.87
C ALA A 51 -19.49 0.70 17.13
N TRP A 52 -18.65 1.13 18.09
CA TRP A 52 -17.46 0.40 18.50
C TRP A 52 -17.80 -0.99 19.05
N ASN A 53 -18.76 -1.08 19.95
CA ASN A 53 -19.18 -2.35 20.54
C ASN A 53 -19.83 -3.30 19.52
N THR A 54 -20.46 -2.76 18.48
CA THR A 54 -21.00 -3.55 17.36
C THR A 54 -19.93 -3.99 16.36
N LEU A 55 -18.88 -3.18 16.16
CA LEU A 55 -17.75 -3.49 15.27
C LEU A 55 -16.89 -4.63 15.81
N LEU A 56 -16.61 -4.66 17.12
CA LEU A 56 -15.68 -5.67 17.69
C LEU A 56 -16.10 -7.13 17.42
N PRO A 57 -17.37 -7.55 17.59
CA PRO A 57 -17.80 -8.90 17.23
C PRO A 57 -17.77 -9.20 15.72
N GLN A 58 -17.98 -8.19 14.87
CA GLN A 58 -17.83 -8.34 13.42
C GLN A 58 -16.37 -8.61 13.07
N LEU A 59 -15.45 -7.81 13.59
CA LEU A 59 -14.01 -7.97 13.38
C LEU A 59 -13.51 -9.35 13.85
N ARG A 60 -14.00 -9.86 14.99
CA ARG A 60 -13.66 -11.21 15.45
C ARG A 60 -14.08 -12.30 14.46
N ARG A 61 -15.25 -12.18 13.85
CA ARG A 61 -15.72 -13.14 12.83
C ARG A 61 -14.84 -13.12 11.58
N GLU A 62 -14.50 -11.93 11.10
CA GLU A 62 -13.58 -11.78 9.95
C GLU A 62 -12.20 -12.37 10.26
N ILE A 63 -11.67 -12.18 11.48
CA ILE A 63 -10.38 -12.77 11.90
C ILE A 63 -10.44 -14.31 11.88
N GLU A 64 -11.52 -14.92 12.38
CA GLU A 64 -11.64 -16.37 12.35
C GLU A 64 -11.80 -16.91 10.93
N GLU A 65 -12.48 -16.19 10.03
CA GLU A 65 -12.53 -16.52 8.60
C GLU A 65 -11.14 -16.45 7.96
N ILE A 66 -10.36 -15.39 8.24
CA ILE A 66 -8.98 -15.24 7.75
C ILE A 66 -8.11 -16.40 8.23
N LYS A 67 -8.19 -16.76 9.53
CA LYS A 67 -7.43 -17.88 10.09
C LYS A 67 -7.83 -19.22 9.47
N GLY A 68 -9.12 -19.45 9.30
CA GLY A 68 -9.64 -20.71 8.74
C GLY A 68 -9.35 -20.88 7.25
N THR A 69 -9.39 -19.79 6.48
CA THR A 69 -9.16 -19.81 5.03
C THR A 69 -7.67 -19.74 4.69
N GLY A 70 -6.87 -19.05 5.50
CA GLY A 70 -5.44 -18.86 5.26
C GLY A 70 -5.17 -18.04 3.99
N PRO A 71 -4.03 -18.27 3.29
CA PRO A 71 -3.62 -17.48 2.14
C PRO A 71 -4.64 -17.41 1.00
N ALA A 72 -5.46 -18.45 0.84
CA ALA A 72 -6.50 -18.52 -0.19
C ALA A 72 -7.59 -17.45 -0.05
N ILE A 73 -7.65 -16.73 1.08
CA ILE A 73 -8.59 -15.62 1.25
C ILE A 73 -8.29 -14.48 0.26
N VAL A 74 -7.02 -14.28 -0.08
CA VAL A 74 -6.59 -13.27 -1.06
C VAL A 74 -7.10 -13.69 -2.43
N PRO A 75 -7.92 -12.87 -3.11
CA PRO A 75 -8.36 -13.16 -4.47
C PRO A 75 -7.19 -13.13 -5.44
N GLU A 76 -7.19 -14.10 -6.34
CA GLU A 76 -6.21 -14.24 -7.40
C GLU A 76 -6.90 -14.20 -8.77
N LEU A 77 -6.22 -13.62 -9.76
CA LEU A 77 -6.68 -13.53 -11.15
C LEU A 77 -5.49 -13.64 -12.09
N ASP A 78 -5.57 -14.48 -13.12
CA ASP A 78 -4.56 -14.48 -14.18
C ASP A 78 -4.73 -13.23 -15.06
N PHE A 79 -3.64 -12.59 -15.47
CA PHE A 79 -3.68 -11.40 -16.32
C PHE A 79 -4.44 -11.64 -17.64
N LYS A 80 -4.35 -12.85 -18.21
CA LYS A 80 -5.11 -13.24 -19.41
C LYS A 80 -6.63 -13.16 -19.23
N ASP A 81 -7.10 -13.25 -17.98
CA ASP A 81 -8.52 -13.24 -17.62
C ASP A 81 -9.01 -11.86 -17.16
N ILE A 82 -8.15 -10.85 -17.24
CA ILE A 82 -8.45 -9.50 -16.75
C ILE A 82 -9.64 -8.86 -17.48
N ASP A 83 -9.97 -9.29 -18.69
CA ASP A 83 -11.09 -8.80 -19.50
C ASP A 83 -12.31 -9.74 -19.53
N HIS A 84 -12.28 -10.87 -18.80
CA HIS A 84 -13.38 -11.85 -18.81
C HIS A 84 -14.50 -11.46 -17.81
N PRO A 85 -15.72 -11.10 -18.28
CA PRO A 85 -16.74 -10.46 -17.43
C PRO A 85 -17.18 -11.29 -16.21
N ASN A 86 -17.30 -12.62 -16.37
CA ASN A 86 -17.74 -13.50 -15.29
C ASN A 86 -16.69 -13.62 -14.17
N THR A 87 -15.42 -13.69 -14.54
CA THR A 87 -14.30 -13.78 -13.60
C THR A 87 -14.12 -12.46 -12.83
N GLN A 88 -14.33 -11.32 -13.51
CA GLN A 88 -14.25 -10.00 -12.91
C GLN A 88 -15.27 -9.79 -11.78
N GLN A 89 -16.50 -10.31 -11.90
CA GLN A 89 -17.54 -10.03 -10.91
C GLN A 89 -17.26 -10.65 -9.54
N ASP A 90 -16.88 -11.94 -9.51
CA ASP A 90 -16.50 -12.61 -8.25
C ASP A 90 -15.21 -12.01 -7.68
N PHE A 91 -14.22 -11.79 -8.55
CA PHE A 91 -12.96 -11.13 -8.18
C PHE A 91 -13.20 -9.76 -7.54
N ALA A 92 -14.02 -8.90 -8.15
CA ALA A 92 -14.31 -7.56 -7.65
C ALA A 92 -14.99 -7.57 -6.28
N LYS A 93 -15.89 -8.54 -6.03
CA LYS A 93 -16.53 -8.71 -4.72
C LYS A 93 -15.50 -9.08 -3.65
N ARG A 94 -14.62 -10.02 -3.96
CA ARG A 94 -13.56 -10.46 -3.05
C ARG A 94 -12.50 -9.38 -2.82
N LEU A 95 -12.12 -8.66 -3.87
CA LEU A 95 -11.20 -7.51 -3.79
C LEU A 95 -11.78 -6.42 -2.89
N LYS A 96 -13.07 -6.07 -3.03
CA LYS A 96 -13.73 -5.10 -2.14
C LYS A 96 -13.81 -5.56 -0.69
N LYS A 97 -13.97 -6.87 -0.44
CA LYS A 97 -13.99 -7.43 0.92
C LYS A 97 -12.59 -7.42 1.56
N THR A 98 -11.56 -7.81 0.80
CA THR A 98 -10.21 -8.07 1.34
C THR A 98 -9.26 -6.88 1.22
N GLY A 99 -9.52 -5.95 0.29
CA GLY A 99 -8.68 -4.79 0.02
C GLY A 99 -7.34 -5.10 -0.65
N VAL A 100 -7.10 -6.36 -1.04
CA VAL A 100 -5.85 -6.83 -1.64
C VAL A 100 -6.14 -7.95 -2.64
N ALA A 101 -5.28 -8.11 -3.65
CA ALA A 101 -5.37 -9.19 -4.63
C ALA A 101 -3.99 -9.55 -5.20
N VAL A 102 -3.90 -10.73 -5.83
CA VAL A 102 -2.77 -11.14 -6.66
C VAL A 102 -3.23 -11.20 -8.11
N ILE A 103 -2.55 -10.46 -8.99
CA ILE A 103 -2.70 -10.64 -10.44
C ILE A 103 -1.51 -11.43 -10.94
N ARG A 104 -1.74 -12.66 -11.40
CA ARG A 104 -0.70 -13.57 -11.88
C ARG A 104 -0.34 -13.27 -13.32
N ASP A 105 0.90 -13.56 -13.68
CA ASP A 105 1.39 -13.50 -15.07
C ASP A 105 1.20 -12.13 -15.76
N VAL A 106 1.23 -11.04 -14.98
CA VAL A 106 1.24 -9.67 -15.54
C VAL A 106 2.48 -9.46 -16.41
N VAL A 107 3.62 -9.96 -15.95
CA VAL A 107 4.89 -10.01 -16.69
C VAL A 107 5.36 -11.46 -16.68
N SER A 108 5.99 -11.90 -17.77
CA SER A 108 6.53 -13.26 -17.83
C SER A 108 7.61 -13.46 -16.77
N GLU A 109 7.77 -14.71 -16.31
CA GLU A 109 8.82 -15.05 -15.37
C GLU A 109 10.21 -14.73 -15.94
N GLU A 110 10.43 -15.01 -17.23
CA GLU A 110 11.69 -14.70 -17.93
C GLU A 110 12.04 -13.21 -17.86
N GLU A 111 11.08 -12.34 -18.19
CA GLU A 111 11.30 -10.90 -18.18
C GLU A 111 11.52 -10.37 -16.75
N ALA A 112 10.75 -10.85 -15.78
CA ALA A 112 10.94 -10.50 -14.37
C ALA A 112 12.31 -10.93 -13.82
N LEU A 113 12.78 -12.13 -14.18
CA LEU A 113 14.12 -12.62 -13.81
C LEU A 113 15.24 -11.85 -14.50
N SER A 114 15.05 -11.46 -15.76
CA SER A 114 15.98 -10.60 -16.49
C SER A 114 16.12 -9.23 -15.82
N TRP A 115 15.01 -8.59 -15.46
CA TRP A 115 15.02 -7.34 -14.70
C TRP A 115 15.73 -7.45 -13.36
N LYS A 116 15.53 -8.56 -12.64
CA LYS A 116 16.24 -8.84 -11.38
C LYS A 116 17.74 -8.96 -11.59
N ALA A 117 18.19 -9.61 -12.67
CA ALA A 117 19.60 -9.71 -13.00
C ALA A 117 20.20 -8.34 -13.36
N GLU A 118 19.51 -7.54 -14.18
CA GLU A 118 19.92 -6.18 -14.54
C GLU A 118 20.03 -5.26 -13.30
N ILE A 119 19.09 -5.33 -12.35
CA ILE A 119 19.14 -4.56 -11.10
C ILE A 119 20.36 -4.95 -10.25
N ARG A 120 20.64 -6.25 -10.13
CA ARG A 120 21.80 -6.75 -9.36
C ARG A 120 23.11 -6.26 -9.96
N GLU A 121 23.24 -6.31 -11.28
CA GLU A 121 24.43 -5.80 -11.96
C GLU A 121 24.55 -4.28 -11.82
N TYR A 122 23.44 -3.54 -11.92
CA TYR A 122 23.43 -2.10 -11.70
C TYR A 122 23.95 -1.75 -10.29
N ILE A 123 23.47 -2.44 -9.25
CA ILE A 123 23.93 -2.23 -7.86
C ILE A 123 25.42 -2.54 -7.74
N LYS A 124 25.90 -3.64 -8.32
CA LYS A 124 27.31 -4.03 -8.29
C LYS A 124 28.22 -2.98 -8.93
N GLN A 125 27.78 -2.37 -10.03
CA GLN A 125 28.51 -1.29 -10.72
C GLN A 125 28.43 0.06 -9.99
N ASN A 126 27.53 0.20 -9.02
CA ASN A 126 27.27 1.44 -8.29
C ASN A 126 27.33 1.18 -6.77
N PRO A 127 28.50 0.86 -6.19
CA PRO A 127 28.63 0.54 -4.77
C PRO A 127 28.24 1.71 -3.83
N GLN A 128 28.11 2.93 -4.37
CA GLN A 128 27.56 4.08 -3.67
C GLN A 128 26.04 4.06 -3.48
N THR A 129 25.32 3.09 -4.08
CA THR A 129 23.88 2.93 -3.87
C THR A 129 23.60 2.66 -2.39
N LYS A 130 22.86 3.55 -1.75
CA LYS A 130 22.44 3.41 -0.35
C LYS A 130 21.48 2.23 -0.22
N ALA A 131 21.66 1.46 0.84
CA ALA A 131 20.78 0.35 1.16
C ALA A 131 20.63 0.17 2.67
N PHE A 132 19.51 -0.43 3.07
CA PHE A 132 19.14 -0.62 4.47
C PHE A 132 18.59 -2.03 4.72
N PRO A 133 18.93 -2.68 5.85
CA PRO A 133 20.05 -2.32 6.73
C PRO A 133 21.42 -2.43 6.03
N PRO A 134 22.49 -1.72 6.48
CA PRO A 134 23.78 -1.70 5.79
C PRO A 134 24.47 -3.06 5.68
N ASP A 135 24.37 -3.90 6.72
CA ASP A 135 25.04 -5.20 6.80
C ASP A 135 24.25 -6.34 6.14
N ASP A 136 22.94 -6.15 5.95
CA ASP A 136 22.05 -7.07 5.23
C ASP A 136 21.03 -6.27 4.40
N PRO A 137 21.45 -5.73 3.24
CA PRO A 137 20.59 -4.87 2.41
C PRO A 137 19.29 -5.54 1.95
N GLN A 138 18.15 -5.06 2.48
CA GLN A 138 16.80 -5.49 2.06
C GLN A 138 16.07 -4.43 1.23
N VAL A 139 16.39 -3.15 1.46
CA VAL A 139 15.82 -1.99 0.75
C VAL A 139 16.96 -1.23 0.09
N PHE A 140 16.85 -0.98 -1.21
CA PHE A 140 17.82 -0.18 -1.96
C PHE A 140 17.19 1.16 -2.35
N GLU A 141 17.90 2.26 -2.11
CA GLU A 141 17.49 3.61 -2.52
C GLU A 141 17.77 3.81 -4.02
N LEU A 142 17.04 3.05 -4.82
CA LEU A 142 17.14 3.00 -6.26
C LEU A 142 15.79 3.36 -6.86
N TYR A 143 15.76 4.35 -7.76
CA TYR A 143 14.51 4.88 -8.30
C TYR A 143 14.43 4.89 -9.82
N TRP A 144 15.57 4.94 -10.51
CA TRP A 144 15.67 5.22 -11.95
C TRP A 144 16.42 4.14 -12.73
N SER A 145 16.55 2.93 -12.20
CA SER A 145 17.18 1.86 -12.96
C SER A 145 16.34 1.53 -14.21
N ARG A 146 17.01 1.11 -15.29
CA ARG A 146 16.30 0.73 -16.53
C ARG A 146 15.19 -0.30 -16.29
N PRO A 147 15.39 -1.36 -15.49
CA PRO A 147 14.32 -2.31 -15.19
C PRO A 147 13.13 -1.68 -14.45
N GLN A 148 13.36 -0.76 -13.50
CA GLN A 148 12.26 -0.06 -12.80
C GLN A 148 11.42 0.77 -13.76
N LEU A 149 12.07 1.48 -14.69
CA LEU A 149 11.37 2.30 -15.69
C LEU A 149 10.60 1.43 -16.68
N ARG A 150 11.19 0.33 -17.15
CA ARG A 150 10.53 -0.64 -18.02
C ARG A 150 9.31 -1.26 -17.35
N ALA A 151 9.45 -1.73 -16.11
CA ALA A 151 8.35 -2.29 -15.35
C ALA A 151 7.19 -1.28 -15.20
N ARG A 152 7.49 -0.04 -14.79
CA ARG A 152 6.46 1.03 -14.64
C ARG A 152 5.73 1.37 -15.95
N ALA A 153 6.42 1.28 -17.08
CA ALA A 153 5.84 1.55 -18.40
C ALA A 153 5.33 0.29 -19.12
N HIS A 154 5.40 -0.89 -18.49
CA HIS A 154 5.03 -2.15 -19.12
C HIS A 154 3.53 -2.15 -19.46
N PRO A 155 3.11 -2.47 -20.70
CA PRO A 155 1.71 -2.41 -21.12
C PRO A 155 0.76 -3.20 -20.21
N ASN A 156 1.14 -4.42 -19.81
CA ASN A 156 0.32 -5.24 -18.92
C ASN A 156 0.23 -4.65 -17.50
N LEU A 157 1.27 -3.95 -17.02
CA LEU A 157 1.21 -3.30 -15.71
C LEU A 157 0.25 -2.10 -15.75
N LEU A 158 0.31 -1.30 -16.81
CA LEU A 158 -0.61 -0.18 -17.03
C LEU A 158 -2.06 -0.67 -17.17
N ALA A 159 -2.29 -1.74 -17.94
CA ALA A 159 -3.60 -2.37 -18.05
C ALA A 159 -4.11 -2.90 -16.71
N THR A 160 -3.24 -3.55 -15.93
CA THR A 160 -3.58 -4.03 -14.58
C THR A 160 -3.94 -2.88 -13.65
N GLN A 161 -3.19 -1.77 -13.68
CA GLN A 161 -3.50 -0.58 -12.89
C GLN A 161 -4.85 0.03 -13.29
N ALA A 162 -5.11 0.17 -14.60
CA ALA A 162 -6.39 0.68 -15.10
C ALA A 162 -7.57 -0.20 -14.66
N PHE A 163 -7.43 -1.53 -14.79
CA PHE A 163 -8.42 -2.50 -14.32
C PHE A 163 -8.70 -2.36 -12.82
N LEU A 164 -7.67 -2.34 -11.97
CA LEU A 164 -7.85 -2.22 -10.52
C LEU A 164 -8.48 -0.88 -10.12
N MET A 165 -8.12 0.21 -10.82
CA MET A 165 -8.74 1.52 -10.62
C MET A 165 -10.22 1.54 -11.01
N SER A 166 -10.64 0.76 -12.00
CA SER A 166 -12.06 0.68 -12.44
C SER A 166 -13.02 0.17 -11.37
N HIS A 167 -12.52 -0.50 -10.32
CA HIS A 167 -13.34 -0.99 -9.22
C HIS A 167 -13.69 0.05 -8.16
N TRP A 168 -13.03 1.22 -8.21
CA TRP A 168 -13.32 2.36 -7.35
C TRP A 168 -14.48 3.15 -7.94
N SER A 169 -15.45 3.47 -7.10
CA SER A 169 -16.53 4.37 -7.46
C SER A 169 -16.86 5.26 -6.27
N SER A 170 -17.35 6.46 -6.56
CA SER A 170 -17.93 7.35 -5.57
C SER A 170 -19.28 7.83 -6.08
N SER A 171 -20.24 7.80 -5.18
CA SER A 171 -21.59 8.31 -5.40
C SER A 171 -21.70 9.82 -5.10
N SER A 172 -20.60 10.47 -4.72
CA SER A 172 -20.60 11.90 -4.42
C SER A 172 -20.59 12.72 -5.71
N PRO A 173 -21.58 13.60 -5.94
CA PRO A 173 -21.61 14.47 -7.13
C PRO A 173 -20.45 15.47 -7.19
N THR A 174 -19.77 15.70 -6.06
CA THR A 174 -18.65 16.65 -5.94
C THR A 174 -17.32 15.94 -5.80
N ALA A 175 -17.25 14.63 -6.02
CA ALA A 175 -15.99 13.94 -5.99
C ALA A 175 -15.12 14.49 -7.15
N PRO A 176 -13.88 14.93 -6.89
CA PRO A 176 -12.99 15.39 -7.97
C PRO A 176 -12.66 14.27 -8.96
N ILE A 177 -12.93 13.03 -8.55
CA ILE A 177 -12.81 11.81 -9.34
C ILE A 177 -13.92 10.86 -8.87
N SER A 178 -14.61 10.21 -9.83
CA SER A 178 -15.76 9.27 -9.75
C SER A 178 -17.15 9.86 -10.07
N PRO A 179 -18.05 9.09 -10.73
CA PRO A 179 -17.98 7.68 -11.08
C PRO A 179 -17.15 7.37 -12.33
#